data_AF-A0A660C9L4-F1
#
_entry.id   AF-A0A660C9L4-F1
#
_cell.length_a   1.000
_cell.length_b   1.000
_cell.length_c   1.000
_cell.angle_alpha   90.00
_cell.angle_beta   90.00
_cell.angle_gamma   90.00
#
_symmetry.space_group_name_H-M   'P 1'
#
loop_
_entity.id
_entity.type
_entity.pdbx_description
1 polymer ?
#
loop_
_entity_poly.entity_id
_entity_poly.type
_entity_poly.pdbx_seq_one_letter_code
_entity_poly.pdbx_strand_id
1 'polypeptide(L)'
;MTDKPDEPRSTEPTTESDGQDPPDSPERDESRPPRQREWPRYVIFGAAALALLLVGATVGLLVARSTEGEESAMPGPVDVGFAQDMSVHHLQAVTMANWARDHSTDPAVKQLAFDIASTQTEQIGRMKGWLMLWGKPEEPAGEYMTWMSEPMGGHDHDSSSEENSTAASESEAAPSGPSGGQVGGSRAMPGMATEQELAKMRSLSGERLDVYFLQLMLRHHEGGVSMAEYGRNHARITAVSTLATSMLASQRPEADTMRHMLAERDAEPLPFP
;
A
#
# COMPACT_ATOMS: atom_id res chain seq x y z
N MET A 1 -47.74 27.50 49.29
CA MET A 1 -46.77 27.22 50.35
C MET A 1 -45.38 27.41 49.75
N THR A 2 -44.75 28.58 49.88
CA THR A 2 -44.12 29.18 51.09
C THR A 2 -42.76 28.55 51.39
N ASP A 3 -41.66 29.28 51.61
CA ASP A 3 -41.54 30.75 51.68
C ASP A 3 -40.11 31.24 51.41
N LYS A 4 -39.95 32.55 51.19
CA LYS A 4 -38.64 33.24 51.18
C LYS A 4 -38.67 34.38 52.22
N PRO A 5 -37.72 34.41 53.15
CA PRO A 5 -37.15 35.67 53.65
C PRO A 5 -35.63 35.52 53.92
N ASP A 6 -34.84 36.55 54.24
CA ASP A 6 -34.89 37.99 53.93
C ASP A 6 -33.46 38.55 54.09
N GLU A 7 -33.16 39.69 53.46
CA GLU A 7 -31.97 40.50 53.76
C GLU A 7 -32.32 41.57 54.81
N PRO A 8 -31.38 41.97 55.68
CA PRO A 8 -31.32 43.39 56.02
C PRO A 8 -29.90 44.00 55.93
N ARG A 9 -29.91 45.33 55.84
CA ARG A 9 -28.86 46.22 55.33
C ARG A 9 -28.18 47.04 56.45
N SER A 10 -27.01 47.60 56.12
CA SER A 10 -26.35 48.76 56.78
C SER A 10 -25.77 48.48 58.19
N THR A 11 -24.72 49.16 58.67
CA THR A 11 -24.26 50.55 58.47
C THR A 11 -22.73 50.73 58.57
N GLU A 12 -22.16 51.72 57.87
CA GLU A 12 -20.88 52.37 58.24
C GLU A 12 -21.12 53.51 59.25
N PRO A 13 -20.08 53.94 60.00
CA PRO A 13 -19.69 55.36 59.90
C PRO A 13 -18.18 55.70 60.07
N THR A 14 -17.67 56.49 59.11
CA THR A 14 -16.77 57.68 59.24
C THR A 14 -15.67 57.82 60.32
N THR A 15 -14.41 57.82 59.84
CA THR A 15 -13.32 58.83 60.02
C THR A 15 -13.20 59.72 61.28
N GLU A 16 -12.05 59.66 61.95
CA GLU A 16 -11.12 60.74 62.42
C GLU A 16 -9.98 60.04 63.24
N SER A 17 -8.78 60.57 63.55
CA SER A 17 -8.13 61.89 63.43
C SER A 17 -6.59 61.71 63.31
N ASP A 18 -5.89 62.83 63.06
CA ASP A 18 -4.45 63.12 62.91
C ASP A 18 -3.36 62.22 63.53
N GLY A 19 -2.15 62.29 62.93
CA GLY A 19 -0.94 61.65 63.42
C GLY A 19 0.08 62.62 64.07
N GLN A 20 1.05 62.05 64.78
CA GLN A 20 2.27 62.75 65.21
C GLN A 20 3.38 61.72 65.51
N ASP A 21 4.51 61.82 64.79
CA ASP A 21 5.80 61.16 65.11
C ASP A 21 6.71 62.13 65.91
N PRO A 22 7.80 61.67 66.56
CA PRO A 22 8.04 60.42 67.28
C PRO A 22 8.30 60.79 68.78
N PRO A 23 9.39 60.48 69.55
CA PRO A 23 10.53 59.53 69.42
C PRO A 23 10.11 58.12 69.95
N ASP A 24 10.95 57.12 70.25
CA ASP A 24 12.42 56.99 70.40
C ASP A 24 12.84 55.58 69.93
N SER A 25 14.11 55.38 69.55
CA SER A 25 14.57 54.09 68.98
C SER A 25 15.27 53.21 70.02
N PRO A 26 14.63 52.17 70.59
CA PRO A 26 15.36 51.07 71.19
C PRO A 26 16.01 50.25 70.07
N GLU A 27 17.33 50.38 70.00
CA GLU A 27 18.32 49.49 69.39
C GLU A 27 17.76 48.30 68.58
N ARG A 28 17.94 48.35 67.24
CA ARG A 28 17.79 47.15 66.42
C ARG A 28 18.80 46.10 66.89
N ASP A 29 18.30 44.95 67.32
CA ASP A 29 19.07 43.71 67.40
C ASP A 29 19.49 43.26 65.99
N GLU A 30 20.57 43.84 65.47
CA GLU A 30 21.19 43.48 64.19
C GLU A 30 22.02 42.19 64.28
N SER A 31 21.62 41.25 65.14
CA SER A 31 22.23 39.92 65.29
C SER A 31 21.27 38.76 65.04
N ARG A 32 20.18 38.98 64.31
CA ARG A 32 19.34 37.90 63.76
C ARG A 32 19.56 37.76 62.25
N PRO A 33 20.28 36.73 61.76
CA PRO A 33 20.41 36.52 60.33
C PRO A 33 19.01 36.34 59.71
N PRO A 34 18.79 36.79 58.46
CA PRO A 34 17.52 36.55 57.80
C PRO A 34 17.27 35.05 57.82
N ARG A 35 16.10 34.62 58.31
CA ARG A 35 15.71 33.21 58.26
C ARG A 35 15.70 32.81 56.79
N GLN A 36 16.77 32.17 56.32
CA GLN A 36 16.78 31.51 55.04
C GLN A 36 15.57 30.58 55.08
N ARG A 37 14.61 30.80 54.17
CA ARG A 37 13.55 29.82 53.95
C ARG A 37 14.23 28.62 53.33
N GLU A 38 14.80 27.76 54.18
CA GLU A 38 15.23 26.43 53.80
C GLU A 38 13.96 25.66 53.45
N TRP A 39 13.63 25.70 52.15
CA TRP A 39 12.58 24.85 51.60
C TRP A 39 12.95 23.42 51.97
N PRO A 40 12.06 22.66 52.66
CA PRO A 40 12.38 21.30 53.06
C PRO A 40 12.91 20.54 51.86
N ARG A 41 14.02 19.82 52.00
CA ARG A 41 14.77 19.26 50.86
C ARG A 41 13.87 18.44 49.91
N TYR A 42 12.84 17.80 50.45
CA TYR A 42 11.77 17.11 49.72
C TYR A 42 10.98 17.98 48.71
N VAL A 43 10.78 19.28 48.98
CA VAL A 43 10.15 20.22 48.05
C VAL A 43 11.07 20.53 46.88
N ILE A 44 12.38 20.71 47.14
CA ILE A 44 13.39 20.93 46.10
C ILE A 44 13.54 19.66 45.23
N PHE A 45 13.67 18.50 45.86
CA PHE A 45 13.71 17.21 45.14
C PHE A 45 12.40 16.92 44.38
N GLY A 46 11.25 17.26 44.94
CA GLY A 46 9.94 17.13 44.28
C GLY A 46 9.81 18.04 43.06
N ALA A 47 10.23 19.31 43.17
CA ALA A 47 10.23 20.24 42.05
C ALA A 47 11.23 19.82 40.95
N ALA A 48 12.41 19.33 41.32
CA ALA A 48 13.39 18.79 40.38
C ALA A 48 12.89 17.52 39.67
N ALA A 49 12.23 16.61 40.39
CA ALA A 49 11.62 15.41 39.82
C ALA A 49 10.46 15.77 38.86
N LEU A 50 9.61 16.75 39.23
CA LEU A 50 8.54 17.23 38.36
C LEU A 50 9.10 17.92 37.10
N ALA A 51 10.14 18.73 37.22
CA ALA A 51 10.82 19.34 36.08
C ALA A 51 11.43 18.28 35.15
N LEU A 52 12.09 17.25 35.70
CA LEU A 52 12.61 16.11 34.93
C LEU A 52 11.50 15.32 34.22
N LEU A 53 10.35 15.11 34.87
CA LEU A 53 9.19 14.46 34.25
C LEU A 53 8.60 15.32 33.12
N LEU A 54 8.51 16.63 33.28
CA LEU A 54 8.01 17.55 32.24
C LEU A 54 8.98 17.68 31.07
N VAL A 55 10.30 17.71 31.32
CA VAL A 55 11.32 17.65 30.27
C VAL A 55 11.28 16.29 29.55
N GLY A 56 11.18 15.18 30.30
CA GLY A 56 11.04 13.84 29.71
C GLY A 56 9.77 13.71 28.87
N ALA A 57 8.64 14.26 29.30
CA ALA A 57 7.39 14.26 28.56
C ALA A 57 7.43 15.16 27.31
N THR A 58 8.05 16.34 27.38
CA THR A 58 8.17 17.25 26.23
C THR A 58 9.19 16.75 25.20
N VAL A 59 10.33 16.21 25.63
CA VAL A 59 11.27 15.49 24.77
C VAL A 59 10.60 14.25 24.18
N GLY A 60 9.84 13.48 24.96
CA GLY A 60 9.06 12.34 24.49
C GLY A 60 8.04 12.71 23.41
N LEU A 61 7.31 13.82 23.59
CA LEU A 61 6.37 14.35 22.59
C LEU A 61 7.07 14.87 21.32
N LEU A 62 8.24 15.48 21.45
CA LEU A 62 9.05 15.92 20.31
C LEU A 62 9.61 14.73 19.53
N VAL A 63 10.15 13.72 20.22
CA VAL A 63 10.62 12.47 19.61
C VAL A 63 9.46 11.77 18.91
N ALA A 64 8.31 11.60 19.59
CA ALA A 64 7.10 11.02 19.01
C ALA A 64 6.68 11.74 17.72
N ARG A 65 6.63 13.08 17.73
CA ARG A 65 6.31 13.88 16.53
C ARG A 65 7.34 13.79 15.40
N SER A 66 8.62 13.58 15.73
CA SER A 66 9.63 13.32 14.71
C SER A 66 9.57 11.88 14.16
N THR A 67 9.05 10.91 14.92
CA THR A 67 8.75 9.55 14.42
C THR A 67 7.40 9.46 13.70
N GLU A 68 6.45 10.35 13.99
CA GLU A 68 5.25 10.60 13.17
C GLU A 68 5.61 11.17 11.77
N GLY A 69 6.89 11.43 11.51
CA GLY A 69 7.46 11.70 10.18
C GLY A 69 7.45 10.50 9.22
N GLU A 70 7.04 9.30 9.65
CA GLU A 70 6.41 8.33 8.74
C GLU A 70 5.00 8.81 8.35
N GLU A 71 4.97 9.95 7.65
CA GLU A 71 3.80 10.41 6.91
C GLU A 71 3.42 9.28 5.95
N SER A 72 2.28 8.62 6.21
CA SER A 72 1.84 7.42 5.48
C SER A 72 1.87 7.72 3.99
N ALA A 73 2.91 7.20 3.31
CA ALA A 73 3.30 7.75 2.02
C ALA A 73 2.12 7.66 1.05
N MET A 74 1.80 8.76 0.37
CA MET A 74 0.75 8.70 -0.64
C MET A 74 1.17 7.71 -1.74
N PRO A 75 0.31 6.75 -2.11
CA PRO A 75 0.65 5.70 -3.07
C PRO A 75 1.02 6.33 -4.42
N GLY A 76 2.11 5.84 -5.01
CA GLY A 76 2.51 6.21 -6.36
C GLY A 76 1.68 5.49 -7.43
N PRO A 77 1.90 5.81 -8.72
CA PRO A 77 1.26 5.11 -9.83
C PRO A 77 1.50 3.60 -9.80
N VAL A 78 2.70 3.16 -9.40
CA VAL A 78 3.07 1.75 -9.24
C VAL A 78 2.24 1.07 -8.16
N ASP A 79 2.06 1.68 -6.99
CA ASP A 79 1.32 1.09 -5.88
C ASP A 79 -0.16 0.86 -6.21
N VAL A 80 -0.77 1.86 -6.88
CA VAL A 80 -2.17 1.79 -7.32
C VAL A 80 -2.33 0.83 -8.50
N GLY A 81 -1.51 0.96 -9.54
CA GLY A 81 -1.59 0.15 -10.75
C GLY A 81 -1.30 -1.33 -10.49
N PHE A 82 -0.27 -1.64 -9.69
CA PHE A 82 0.00 -3.00 -9.24
C PHE A 82 -1.20 -3.60 -8.51
N ALA A 83 -1.77 -2.88 -7.54
CA ALA A 83 -2.91 -3.37 -6.76
C ALA A 83 -4.16 -3.59 -7.63
N GLN A 84 -4.41 -2.73 -8.61
CA GLN A 84 -5.53 -2.86 -9.56
C GLN A 84 -5.32 -4.06 -10.49
N ASP A 85 -4.22 -4.08 -11.24
CA ASP A 85 -3.96 -5.07 -12.28
C ASP A 85 -3.75 -6.46 -11.70
N MET A 86 -2.96 -6.58 -10.62
CA MET A 86 -2.73 -7.86 -9.96
C MET A 86 -4.01 -8.39 -9.29
N SER A 87 -4.94 -7.53 -8.84
CA SER A 87 -6.26 -8.00 -8.38
C SER A 87 -7.08 -8.64 -9.50
N VAL A 88 -7.08 -8.05 -10.70
CA VAL A 88 -7.78 -8.61 -11.87
C VAL A 88 -7.10 -9.90 -12.36
N HIS A 89 -5.76 -9.94 -12.35
CA HIS A 89 -4.96 -11.12 -12.66
C HIS A 89 -5.30 -12.28 -11.71
N HIS A 90 -5.19 -12.04 -10.40
CA HIS A 90 -5.49 -13.05 -9.38
C HIS A 90 -6.95 -13.50 -9.39
N LEU A 91 -7.90 -12.64 -9.73
CA LEU A 91 -9.31 -13.03 -9.87
C LEU A 91 -9.51 -14.09 -10.96
N GLN A 92 -8.71 -14.07 -12.04
CA GLN A 92 -8.76 -15.11 -13.06
C GLN A 92 -8.18 -16.43 -12.54
N ALA A 93 -7.05 -16.41 -11.82
CA ALA A 93 -6.53 -17.60 -11.14
C ALA A 93 -7.56 -18.22 -10.19
N VAL A 94 -8.18 -17.43 -9.31
CA VAL A 94 -9.24 -17.89 -8.39
C VAL A 94 -10.43 -18.49 -9.17
N THR A 95 -10.80 -17.89 -10.32
CA THR A 95 -11.87 -18.42 -11.19
C THR A 95 -11.51 -19.77 -11.79
N MET A 96 -10.28 -19.94 -12.29
CA MET A 96 -9.82 -21.22 -12.85
C MET A 96 -9.67 -22.30 -11.78
N ALA A 97 -9.11 -21.94 -10.62
CA ALA A 97 -8.87 -22.83 -9.51
C ALA A 97 -10.18 -23.34 -8.89
N ASN A 98 -11.17 -22.48 -8.64
CA ASN A 98 -12.48 -22.93 -8.16
C ASN A 98 -13.16 -23.89 -9.15
N TRP A 99 -13.04 -23.63 -10.47
CA TRP A 99 -13.58 -24.55 -11.48
C TRP A 99 -12.92 -25.94 -11.41
N ALA A 100 -11.58 -26.00 -11.37
CA ALA A 100 -10.83 -27.24 -11.29
C ALA A 100 -11.12 -28.00 -9.99
N ARG A 101 -11.16 -27.31 -8.85
CA ARG A 101 -11.51 -27.89 -7.53
C ARG A 101 -12.89 -28.57 -7.56
N ASP A 102 -13.86 -27.98 -8.24
CA ASP A 102 -15.24 -28.46 -8.25
C ASP A 102 -15.50 -29.58 -9.28
N HIS A 103 -14.74 -29.61 -10.39
CA HIS A 103 -14.96 -30.54 -11.52
C HIS A 103 -13.88 -31.62 -11.70
N SER A 104 -12.72 -31.48 -11.07
CA SER A 104 -11.69 -32.52 -11.05
C SER A 104 -12.07 -33.67 -10.12
N THR A 105 -11.67 -34.88 -10.53
CA THR A 105 -11.72 -36.11 -9.72
C THR A 105 -10.38 -36.43 -9.04
N ASP A 106 -9.31 -35.71 -9.39
CA ASP A 106 -7.96 -35.94 -8.88
C ASP A 106 -7.74 -35.22 -7.54
N PRO A 107 -7.45 -35.93 -6.43
CA PRO A 107 -7.27 -35.30 -5.12
C PRO A 107 -6.12 -34.29 -5.06
N ALA A 108 -5.03 -34.51 -5.81
CA ALA A 108 -3.86 -33.64 -5.81
C ALA A 108 -4.13 -32.33 -6.57
N VAL A 109 -4.82 -32.42 -7.71
CA VAL A 109 -5.26 -31.24 -8.47
C VAL A 109 -6.27 -30.42 -7.67
N LYS A 110 -7.22 -31.06 -6.98
CA LYS A 110 -8.19 -30.38 -6.10
C LYS A 110 -7.51 -29.67 -4.93
N GLN A 111 -6.48 -30.27 -4.33
CA GLN A 111 -5.71 -29.67 -3.24
C GLN A 111 -4.94 -28.44 -3.75
N LEU A 112 -4.16 -28.57 -4.82
CA LEU A 112 -3.44 -27.46 -5.44
C LEU A 112 -4.39 -26.30 -5.81
N ALA A 113 -5.53 -26.61 -6.41
CA ALA A 113 -6.54 -25.62 -6.77
C ALA A 113 -7.14 -24.92 -5.53
N PHE A 114 -7.37 -25.64 -4.43
CA PHE A 114 -7.81 -25.03 -3.17
C PHE A 114 -6.75 -24.09 -2.58
N ASP A 115 -5.48 -24.50 -2.59
CA ASP A 115 -4.37 -23.72 -2.03
C ASP A 115 -4.12 -22.43 -2.83
N ILE A 116 -4.09 -22.53 -4.16
CA ILE A 116 -4.00 -21.37 -5.08
C ILE A 116 -5.20 -20.43 -4.84
N ALA A 117 -6.43 -20.94 -4.85
CA ALA A 117 -7.63 -20.11 -4.66
C ALA A 117 -7.61 -19.38 -3.31
N SER A 118 -7.16 -20.05 -2.25
CA SER A 118 -7.07 -19.48 -0.89
C SER A 118 -6.04 -18.36 -0.81
N THR A 119 -4.80 -18.62 -1.27
CA THR A 119 -3.70 -17.64 -1.26
C THR A 119 -4.04 -16.43 -2.12
N GLN A 120 -4.51 -16.64 -3.35
CA GLN A 120 -4.81 -15.55 -4.28
C GLN A 120 -5.99 -14.68 -3.77
N THR A 121 -6.98 -15.29 -3.10
CA THR A 121 -8.11 -14.54 -2.48
C THR A 121 -7.66 -13.64 -1.32
N GLU A 122 -6.72 -14.08 -0.47
CA GLU A 122 -6.12 -13.25 0.59
C GLU A 122 -5.43 -12.02 0.00
N GLN A 123 -4.67 -12.23 -1.08
CA GLN A 123 -3.89 -11.20 -1.74
C GLN A 123 -4.78 -10.16 -2.45
N ILE A 124 -5.84 -10.61 -3.14
CA ILE A 124 -6.90 -9.72 -3.67
C ILE A 124 -7.52 -8.88 -2.56
N GLY A 125 -7.86 -9.50 -1.41
CA GLY A 125 -8.46 -8.80 -0.27
C GLY A 125 -7.58 -7.67 0.27
N ARG A 126 -6.26 -7.89 0.34
CA ARG A 126 -5.29 -6.85 0.73
C ARG A 126 -5.19 -5.73 -0.28
N MET A 127 -5.05 -6.05 -1.56
CA MET A 127 -4.92 -5.05 -2.64
C MET A 127 -6.17 -4.18 -2.74
N LYS A 128 -7.38 -4.77 -2.72
CA LYS A 128 -8.64 -4.03 -2.68
C LYS A 128 -8.80 -3.21 -1.40
N GLY A 129 -8.41 -3.75 -0.25
CA GLY A 129 -8.40 -3.02 1.02
C GLY A 129 -7.52 -1.77 1.00
N TRP A 130 -6.35 -1.84 0.35
CA TRP A 130 -5.48 -0.67 0.14
C TRP A 130 -6.08 0.33 -0.83
N LEU A 131 -6.63 -0.10 -1.97
CA LEU A 131 -7.28 0.79 -2.93
C LEU A 131 -8.43 1.56 -2.27
N MET A 132 -9.25 0.90 -1.47
CA MET A 132 -10.30 1.54 -0.65
C MET A 132 -9.71 2.56 0.34
N LEU A 133 -8.67 2.19 1.09
CA LEU A 133 -8.01 3.09 2.06
C LEU A 133 -7.40 4.34 1.38
N TRP A 134 -6.91 4.20 0.15
CA TRP A 134 -6.32 5.27 -0.64
C TRP A 134 -7.34 6.08 -1.46
N GLY A 135 -8.64 5.75 -1.38
CA GLY A 135 -9.69 6.39 -2.18
C GLY A 135 -9.52 6.18 -3.69
N LYS A 136 -9.02 5.00 -4.11
CA LYS A 136 -8.80 4.62 -5.50
C LYS A 136 -9.84 3.59 -5.97
N PRO A 137 -10.20 3.57 -7.27
CA PRO A 137 -11.03 2.50 -7.82
C PRO A 137 -10.37 1.13 -7.66
N GLU A 138 -11.17 0.07 -7.47
CA GLU A 138 -10.66 -1.32 -7.39
C GLU A 138 -10.12 -1.86 -8.71
N GLU A 139 -10.59 -1.32 -9.84
CA GLU A 139 -10.22 -1.71 -11.20
C GLU A 139 -9.65 -0.50 -11.97
N PRO A 140 -8.75 -0.71 -12.94
CA PRO A 140 -8.18 0.38 -13.73
C PRO A 140 -9.25 0.96 -14.67
N ALA A 141 -9.28 2.29 -14.80
CA ALA A 141 -10.24 2.98 -15.67
C ALA A 141 -9.83 3.00 -17.17
N GLY A 142 -8.81 2.23 -17.56
CA GLY A 142 -8.16 2.29 -18.86
C GLY A 142 -7.31 1.06 -19.14
N GLU A 143 -6.21 1.22 -19.88
CA GLU A 143 -5.33 0.10 -20.23
C GLU A 143 -4.55 -0.44 -19.02
N TYR A 144 -4.43 -1.78 -18.97
CA TYR A 144 -3.57 -2.49 -18.02
C TYR A 144 -2.08 -2.17 -18.28
N MET A 145 -1.26 -2.40 -17.26
CA MET A 145 0.21 -2.35 -17.27
C MET A 145 0.83 -0.97 -17.53
N THR A 146 0.02 0.10 -17.58
CA THR A 146 0.48 1.48 -17.79
C THR A 146 1.47 1.96 -16.73
N TRP A 147 1.38 1.44 -15.50
CA TRP A 147 2.30 1.70 -14.39
C TRP A 147 3.68 1.01 -14.51
N MET A 148 3.83 0.03 -15.42
CA MET A 148 5.11 -0.61 -15.74
C MET A 148 5.88 0.10 -16.88
N SER A 149 5.43 1.30 -17.29
CA SER A 149 5.88 1.96 -18.51
C SER A 149 6.71 3.24 -18.30
N GLU A 150 7.10 3.59 -17.06
CA GLU A 150 8.01 4.73 -16.86
C GLU A 150 9.44 4.40 -17.34
N PRO A 151 10.11 5.31 -18.04
CA PRO A 151 11.29 4.97 -18.81
C PRO A 151 12.54 4.78 -17.93
N MET A 152 13.22 3.65 -18.15
CA MET A 152 14.66 3.54 -17.92
C MET A 152 15.33 4.67 -18.70
N GLY A 153 15.94 5.63 -18.00
CA GLY A 153 16.10 6.99 -18.53
C GLY A 153 17.17 7.21 -19.62
N GLY A 154 16.89 8.20 -20.47
CA GLY A 154 17.89 8.95 -21.24
C GLY A 154 18.29 8.40 -22.61
N HIS A 155 18.87 9.30 -23.41
CA HIS A 155 19.40 9.13 -24.78
C HIS A 155 18.38 9.29 -25.92
N ASP A 156 17.93 10.53 -26.11
CA ASP A 156 17.53 11.02 -27.43
C ASP A 156 18.73 10.90 -28.40
N HIS A 157 18.62 10.01 -29.38
CA HIS A 157 19.50 9.98 -30.55
C HIS A 157 18.74 10.53 -31.76
N ASP A 158 18.56 11.86 -31.78
CA ASP A 158 18.19 12.57 -32.99
C ASP A 158 19.39 12.60 -33.95
N SER A 159 19.39 11.70 -34.94
CA SER A 159 20.38 11.70 -36.02
C SER A 159 19.85 12.49 -37.22
N SER A 160 20.21 13.76 -37.27
CA SER A 160 19.95 14.67 -38.39
C SER A 160 20.60 14.23 -39.71
N SER A 161 19.80 14.18 -40.78
CA SER A 161 20.18 14.51 -42.17
C SER A 161 18.93 14.43 -43.06
N GLU A 162 18.27 15.54 -43.34
CA GLU A 162 18.49 16.42 -44.51
C GLU A 162 17.95 15.85 -45.83
N GLU A 163 16.99 16.58 -46.40
CA GLU A 163 16.37 16.32 -47.71
C GLU A 163 17.29 16.80 -48.86
N ASN A 164 17.39 16.02 -49.94
CA ASN A 164 17.46 16.61 -51.28
C ASN A 164 16.92 15.67 -52.38
N SER A 165 16.45 16.27 -53.46
CA SER A 165 15.60 15.68 -54.52
C SER A 165 16.38 15.00 -55.65
N THR A 166 15.79 13.99 -56.31
CA THR A 166 15.26 14.07 -57.71
C THR A 166 15.15 12.70 -58.44
N ALA A 167 14.25 12.68 -59.43
CA ALA A 167 14.22 11.83 -60.64
C ALA A 167 13.55 10.43 -60.61
N ALA A 168 12.64 10.26 -61.57
CA ALA A 168 11.73 9.16 -61.84
C ALA A 168 12.34 7.83 -62.32
N SER A 169 11.61 6.74 -62.10
CA SER A 169 11.33 5.69 -63.12
C SER A 169 10.14 4.83 -62.68
N GLU A 170 9.33 4.37 -63.65
CA GLU A 170 8.15 3.51 -63.44
C GLU A 170 8.51 2.02 -63.29
N SER A 171 7.79 1.28 -62.43
CA SER A 171 7.56 -0.18 -62.60
C SER A 171 6.37 -0.65 -61.74
N GLU A 172 5.51 -1.50 -62.30
CA GLU A 172 4.25 -1.94 -61.67
C GLU A 172 4.44 -2.92 -60.50
N ALA A 173 3.65 -2.77 -59.43
CA ALA A 173 3.34 -3.84 -58.48
C ALA A 173 2.02 -3.57 -57.71
N ALA A 174 1.13 -4.57 -57.74
CA ALA A 174 -0.02 -4.89 -56.88
C ALA A 174 -0.73 -3.80 -56.01
N PRO A 175 -2.08 -3.80 -55.94
CA PRO A 175 -2.82 -2.93 -55.02
C PRO A 175 -2.53 -3.31 -53.56
N SER A 176 -2.01 -2.34 -52.81
CA SER A 176 -1.79 -2.43 -51.36
C SER A 176 -3.08 -2.79 -50.62
N GLY A 177 -2.99 -3.75 -49.69
CA GLY A 177 -4.09 -4.07 -48.79
C GLY A 177 -4.50 -2.86 -47.93
N PRO A 178 -5.75 -2.81 -47.44
CA PRO A 178 -6.22 -1.69 -46.63
C PRO A 178 -5.34 -1.50 -45.39
N SER A 179 -4.95 -0.25 -45.17
CA SER A 179 -4.11 0.20 -44.06
C SER A 179 -4.46 -0.48 -42.74
N GLY A 180 -3.42 -0.92 -42.02
CA GLY A 180 -3.57 -1.61 -40.74
C GLY A 180 -4.52 -0.86 -39.80
N GLY A 181 -5.67 -1.48 -39.53
CA GLY A 181 -6.62 -0.97 -38.56
C GLY A 181 -5.91 -0.83 -37.22
N GLN A 182 -5.98 0.38 -36.65
CA GLN A 182 -5.48 0.69 -35.33
C GLN A 182 -6.34 -0.06 -34.29
N VAL A 183 -6.00 -1.31 -34.03
CA VAL A 183 -6.58 -2.09 -32.94
C VAL A 183 -5.99 -1.53 -31.65
N GLY A 184 -6.69 -0.56 -31.06
CA GLY A 184 -6.54 -0.19 -29.65
C GLY A 184 -7.01 -1.36 -28.78
N GLY A 185 -6.23 -2.44 -28.80
CA GLY A 185 -6.40 -3.59 -27.94
C GLY A 185 -5.71 -3.29 -26.63
N SER A 186 -6.50 -3.13 -25.57
CA SER A 186 -6.00 -3.11 -24.20
C SER A 186 -5.02 -4.26 -24.02
N ARG A 187 -3.75 -3.93 -23.75
CA ARG A 187 -2.67 -4.92 -23.71
C ARG A 187 -3.00 -5.94 -22.63
N ALA A 188 -3.33 -7.17 -23.01
CA ALA A 188 -3.69 -8.21 -22.06
C ALA A 188 -2.53 -8.43 -21.08
N MET A 189 -2.85 -8.55 -19.79
CA MET A 189 -1.82 -8.76 -18.77
C MET A 189 -1.07 -10.08 -19.03
N PRO A 190 0.25 -10.15 -18.77
CA PRO A 190 1.05 -11.33 -19.06
C PRO A 190 0.47 -12.63 -18.46
N GLY A 191 0.49 -13.71 -19.24
CA GLY A 191 0.07 -15.05 -18.81
C GLY A 191 -1.43 -15.32 -18.76
N MET A 192 -2.29 -14.29 -18.80
CA MET A 192 -3.75 -14.43 -18.73
C MET A 192 -4.30 -15.44 -19.75
N ALA A 193 -5.27 -16.26 -19.31
CA ALA A 193 -6.10 -17.07 -20.18
C ALA A 193 -7.11 -16.21 -20.94
N THR A 194 -7.25 -16.45 -22.23
CA THR A 194 -8.28 -15.83 -23.07
C THR A 194 -9.67 -16.41 -22.77
N GLU A 195 -10.74 -15.71 -23.16
CA GLU A 195 -12.11 -16.23 -23.03
C GLU A 195 -12.30 -17.59 -23.73
N GLN A 196 -11.64 -17.79 -24.87
CA GLN A 196 -11.68 -19.04 -25.63
C GLN A 196 -11.01 -20.20 -24.87
N GLU A 197 -9.90 -19.92 -24.18
CA GLU A 197 -9.22 -20.91 -23.33
C GLU A 197 -10.04 -21.22 -22.07
N LEU A 198 -10.64 -20.21 -21.43
CA LEU A 198 -11.55 -20.44 -20.29
C LEU A 198 -12.80 -21.24 -20.71
N ALA A 199 -13.37 -20.96 -21.88
CA ALA A 199 -14.49 -21.73 -22.44
C ALA A 199 -14.07 -23.17 -22.77
N LYS A 200 -12.88 -23.36 -23.36
CA LYS A 200 -12.30 -24.68 -23.61
C LYS A 200 -12.10 -25.45 -22.30
N MET A 201 -11.52 -24.84 -21.26
CA MET A 201 -11.33 -25.47 -19.95
C MET A 201 -12.66 -25.95 -19.37
N ARG A 202 -13.71 -25.11 -19.42
CA ARG A 202 -15.06 -25.48 -18.95
C ARG A 202 -15.74 -26.60 -19.76
N SER A 203 -15.26 -26.89 -20.97
CA SER A 203 -15.76 -27.99 -21.82
C SER A 203 -15.05 -29.34 -21.57
N LEU A 204 -13.99 -29.35 -20.77
CA LEU A 204 -13.17 -30.54 -20.49
C LEU A 204 -13.57 -31.18 -19.16
N SER A 205 -13.25 -32.46 -19.00
CA SER A 205 -13.47 -33.24 -17.77
C SER A 205 -12.40 -34.30 -17.60
N GLY A 206 -12.25 -34.80 -16.35
CA GLY A 206 -11.21 -35.75 -15.97
C GLY A 206 -9.80 -35.22 -16.25
N GLU A 207 -8.87 -36.13 -16.56
CA GLU A 207 -7.46 -35.82 -16.82
C GLU A 207 -7.23 -34.71 -17.86
N ARG A 208 -8.12 -34.60 -18.87
CA ARG A 208 -8.05 -33.54 -19.88
C ARG A 208 -8.36 -32.15 -19.31
N LEU A 209 -9.25 -32.06 -18.32
CA LEU A 209 -9.46 -30.83 -17.55
C LEU A 209 -8.24 -30.53 -16.69
N ASP A 210 -7.74 -31.54 -15.98
CA ASP A 210 -6.62 -31.41 -15.04
C ASP A 210 -5.36 -30.89 -15.73
N VAL A 211 -4.94 -31.53 -16.83
CA VAL A 211 -3.80 -31.10 -17.66
C VAL A 211 -4.00 -29.67 -18.16
N TYR A 212 -5.20 -29.33 -18.65
CA TYR A 212 -5.45 -28.01 -19.24
C TYR A 212 -5.54 -26.89 -18.18
N PHE A 213 -6.02 -27.20 -16.98
CA PHE A 213 -5.96 -26.31 -15.82
C PHE A 213 -4.50 -26.04 -15.40
N LEU A 214 -3.69 -27.10 -15.22
CA LEU A 214 -2.27 -26.99 -14.85
C LEU A 214 -1.48 -26.18 -15.91
N GLN A 215 -1.76 -26.42 -17.19
CA GLN A 215 -1.19 -25.69 -18.32
C GLN A 215 -1.51 -24.18 -18.28
N LEU A 216 -2.78 -23.81 -18.10
CA LEU A 216 -3.19 -22.40 -18.04
C LEU A 216 -2.65 -21.72 -16.78
N MET A 217 -2.73 -22.38 -15.62
CA MET A 217 -2.30 -21.82 -14.34
C MET A 217 -0.77 -21.64 -14.29
N LEU A 218 0.01 -22.56 -14.87
CA LEU A 218 1.47 -22.41 -14.97
C LEU A 218 1.85 -21.18 -15.81
N ARG A 219 1.25 -21.01 -16.98
CA ARG A 219 1.48 -19.83 -17.85
C ARG A 219 1.02 -18.53 -17.18
N HIS A 220 -0.07 -18.59 -16.40
CA HIS A 220 -0.60 -17.47 -15.63
C HIS A 220 0.40 -17.03 -14.54
N HIS A 221 0.92 -17.96 -13.74
CA HIS A 221 1.98 -17.70 -12.75
C HIS A 221 3.24 -17.12 -13.39
N GLU A 222 3.73 -17.73 -14.48
CA GLU A 222 4.89 -17.21 -15.22
C GLU A 222 4.70 -15.75 -15.66
N GLY A 223 3.48 -15.37 -16.07
CA GLY A 223 3.15 -13.99 -16.44
C GLY A 223 3.19 -13.04 -15.24
N GLY A 224 2.61 -13.48 -14.11
CA GLY A 224 2.56 -12.73 -12.86
C GLY A 224 3.95 -12.41 -12.26
N VAL A 225 4.99 -13.20 -12.58
CA VAL A 225 6.38 -12.94 -12.14
C VAL A 225 6.81 -11.53 -12.54
N SER A 226 6.68 -11.16 -13.81
CA SER A 226 7.13 -9.85 -14.32
C SER A 226 6.47 -8.66 -13.59
N MET A 227 5.18 -8.80 -13.30
CA MET A 227 4.36 -7.80 -12.58
C MET A 227 4.80 -7.70 -11.11
N ALA A 228 5.02 -8.84 -10.44
CA ALA A 228 5.46 -8.89 -9.05
C ALA A 228 6.92 -8.43 -8.88
N GLU A 229 7.81 -8.69 -9.84
CA GLU A 229 9.16 -8.15 -9.80
C GLU A 229 9.19 -6.62 -9.95
N TYR A 230 8.38 -6.06 -10.86
CA TYR A 230 8.28 -4.61 -10.99
C TYR A 230 7.66 -3.97 -9.74
N GLY A 231 6.57 -4.55 -9.21
CA GLY A 231 5.94 -4.10 -7.96
C GLY A 231 6.91 -4.16 -6.77
N ARG A 232 7.68 -5.24 -6.62
CA ARG A 232 8.75 -5.37 -5.60
C ARG A 232 9.78 -4.24 -5.72
N ASN A 233 10.22 -3.93 -6.94
CA ASN A 233 11.34 -3.03 -7.19
C ASN A 233 10.97 -1.54 -7.18
N HIS A 234 9.72 -1.18 -7.53
CA HIS A 234 9.32 0.22 -7.80
C HIS A 234 8.14 0.73 -6.95
N ALA A 235 7.50 -0.11 -6.12
CA ALA A 235 6.45 0.36 -5.23
C ALA A 235 7.00 1.31 -4.15
N ARG A 236 6.29 2.41 -3.89
CA ARG A 236 6.63 3.38 -2.85
C ARG A 236 6.18 2.90 -1.47
N ILE A 237 5.13 2.08 -1.41
CA ILE A 237 4.56 1.57 -0.17
C ILE A 237 5.21 0.23 0.18
N THR A 238 5.90 0.18 1.32
CA THR A 238 6.56 -1.03 1.84
C THR A 238 5.63 -2.24 1.91
N ALA A 239 4.34 -2.04 2.22
CA ALA A 239 3.35 -3.11 2.23
C ALA A 239 3.11 -3.74 0.85
N VAL A 240 3.18 -2.95 -0.23
CA VAL A 240 3.02 -3.41 -1.62
C VAL A 240 4.25 -4.19 -2.07
N SER A 241 5.46 -3.65 -1.88
CA SER A 241 6.70 -4.37 -2.24
C SER A 241 6.89 -5.64 -1.41
N THR A 242 6.46 -5.65 -0.15
CA THR A 242 6.41 -6.85 0.71
C THR A 242 5.42 -7.90 0.16
N LEU A 243 4.22 -7.49 -0.25
CA LEU A 243 3.26 -8.41 -0.87
C LEU A 243 3.80 -8.99 -2.18
N ALA A 244 4.33 -8.16 -3.06
CA ALA A 244 4.93 -8.60 -4.33
C ALA A 244 6.11 -9.57 -4.11
N THR A 245 6.93 -9.34 -3.08
CA THR A 245 7.96 -10.29 -2.64
C THR A 245 7.36 -11.62 -2.18
N SER A 246 6.28 -11.59 -1.38
CA SER A 246 5.62 -12.82 -0.91
C SER A 246 4.96 -13.61 -2.05
N MET A 247 4.40 -12.94 -3.06
CA MET A 247 3.85 -13.57 -4.26
C MET A 247 4.94 -14.32 -5.05
N LEU A 248 6.11 -13.72 -5.25
CA LEU A 248 7.24 -14.39 -5.91
C LEU A 248 7.74 -15.61 -5.12
N ALA A 249 7.66 -15.55 -3.78
CA ALA A 249 8.05 -16.66 -2.92
C ALA A 249 7.03 -17.82 -2.93
N SER A 250 5.72 -17.54 -3.01
CA SER A 250 4.67 -18.57 -3.05
C SER A 250 4.46 -19.17 -4.45
N GLN A 251 4.54 -18.36 -5.51
CA GLN A 251 4.28 -18.83 -6.88
C GLN A 251 5.34 -19.81 -7.41
N ARG A 252 6.60 -19.76 -6.94
CA ARG A 252 7.65 -20.69 -7.42
C ARG A 252 7.34 -22.16 -7.03
N PRO A 253 7.11 -22.51 -5.74
CA PRO A 253 6.69 -23.87 -5.37
C PRO A 253 5.41 -24.34 -6.07
N GLU A 254 4.43 -23.45 -6.28
CA GLU A 254 3.21 -23.76 -7.02
C GLU A 254 3.51 -24.10 -8.49
N ALA A 255 4.37 -23.31 -9.16
CA ALA A 255 4.81 -23.57 -10.53
C ALA A 255 5.61 -24.88 -10.66
N ASP A 256 6.53 -25.16 -9.73
CA ASP A 256 7.29 -26.41 -9.71
C ASP A 256 6.37 -27.63 -9.50
N THR A 257 5.35 -27.48 -8.65
CA THR A 257 4.30 -28.50 -8.44
C THR A 257 3.50 -28.73 -9.71
N MET A 258 3.09 -27.67 -10.42
CA MET A 258 2.37 -27.79 -11.69
C MET A 258 3.20 -28.47 -12.78
N ARG A 259 4.50 -28.15 -12.90
CA ARG A 259 5.40 -28.86 -13.83
C ARG A 259 5.52 -30.34 -13.51
N HIS A 260 5.61 -30.70 -12.22
CA HIS A 260 5.65 -32.10 -11.82
C HIS A 260 4.36 -32.85 -12.19
N MET A 261 3.19 -32.27 -11.85
CA MET A 261 1.89 -32.86 -12.19
C MET A 261 1.64 -32.97 -13.70
N LEU A 262 2.16 -32.04 -14.51
CA LEU A 262 2.13 -32.15 -15.97
C LEU A 262 3.00 -33.31 -16.47
N ALA A 263 4.22 -33.43 -15.96
CA ALA A 263 5.14 -34.53 -16.33
C ALA A 263 4.61 -35.92 -15.92
N GLU A 264 3.91 -36.04 -14.77
CA GLU A 264 3.22 -37.29 -14.37
C GLU A 264 2.10 -37.72 -15.33
N ARG A 265 1.61 -36.80 -16.19
CA ARG A 265 0.49 -36.99 -17.12
C ARG A 265 0.96 -36.95 -18.58
N ASP A 266 2.26 -37.16 -18.82
CA ASP A 266 2.92 -37.09 -20.14
C ASP A 266 2.56 -35.80 -20.92
N ALA A 267 2.37 -34.68 -20.20
CA ALA A 267 1.88 -33.42 -20.74
C ALA A 267 2.93 -32.30 -20.64
N GLU A 268 3.04 -31.51 -21.72
CA GLU A 268 3.94 -30.35 -21.77
C GLU A 268 3.26 -29.06 -21.28
N PRO A 269 4.00 -28.09 -20.73
CA PRO A 269 3.51 -26.73 -20.52
C PRO A 269 2.99 -26.07 -21.81
N LEU A 270 2.09 -25.09 -21.68
CA LEU A 270 1.81 -24.18 -22.79
C LEU A 270 3.02 -23.26 -23.03
N PRO A 271 3.26 -22.83 -24.28
CA PRO A 271 4.27 -21.82 -24.54
C PRO A 271 3.93 -20.52 -23.82
N PHE A 272 4.97 -19.86 -23.29
CA PHE A 272 4.87 -18.49 -22.80
C PHE A 272 4.62 -17.53 -23.99
N PRO A 273 3.71 -16.55 -23.87
CA PRO A 273 3.38 -15.61 -24.95
C PRO A 273 4.44 -14.50 -25.15
#